data_AF-A0A954Z1J3-F1
#
_entry.id   AF-A0A954Z1J3-F1
#
_cell.length_a   1.000
_cell.length_b   1.000
_cell.length_c   1.000
_cell.angle_alpha   90.00
_cell.angle_beta   90.00
_cell.angle_gamma   90.00
#
_symmetry.space_group_name_H-M   'P 1'
#
loop_
_entity.id
_entity.type
_entity.pdbx_description
1 polymer ?
#
loop_
_entity_poly.entity_id
_entity_poly.type
_entity_poly.pdbx_seq_one_letter_code
_entity_poly.pdbx_strand_id
1 'polypeptide(L)'
;EALQSILAGRKVRDPGDNRTNSYLLGLAHSAAGKDWPRKLNTRILHEAGLADGLGERFASGEGIQDALFTNPAMLFQTDEIDGMLQSINRAKDARHEAIMSTLLTMYSSANSVFPMRRKAGKESPGVIDQPCLVIYGTAIPNHYYQALSERMLTNGFFARMIILEAGPRAPGQEPVIRDLPERVLATANWWANYRPGTGNLEDWHPVPTIVAHSDEAARLLIETRLEAEAEYGKAEQAGDSVGTTVWGRVSEQVRKLALLHAVSENHKTPRIGLAAVEWASRFAVHQARRMLFMASQHVAEGEFDALIKRAVEILRQWGEKNGPNALMPAWELRRRLKQRPGDFKDIVSELAERRIAMFDTERAITKPKSGYRLL
;
A
#
# COMPACT_ATOMS: atom_id res chain seq x y z
N GLU A 1 -5.17 9.93 -6.10
CA GLU A 1 -4.39 10.11 -4.85
C GLU A 1 -2.93 10.48 -5.12
N ALA A 2 -2.09 9.59 -5.65
CA ALA A 2 -0.64 9.87 -5.81
C ALA A 2 -0.29 11.21 -6.51
N LEU A 3 -0.98 11.56 -7.60
CA LEU A 3 -0.78 12.85 -8.27
C LEU A 3 -1.13 14.05 -7.37
N GLN A 4 -2.26 14.00 -6.67
CA GLN A 4 -2.65 15.08 -5.76
C GLN A 4 -1.69 15.17 -4.57
N SER A 5 -1.21 14.03 -4.07
CA SER A 5 -0.23 13.95 -2.99
C SER A 5 1.04 14.73 -3.31
N ILE A 6 1.58 14.57 -4.53
CA ILE A 6 2.79 15.26 -4.97
C ILE A 6 2.53 16.73 -5.33
N LEU A 7 1.40 17.05 -5.97
CA LEU A 7 1.05 18.43 -6.33
C LEU A 7 0.93 19.33 -5.09
N ALA A 8 0.26 18.84 -4.05
CA ALA A 8 0.11 19.51 -2.75
C ALA A 8 1.28 19.25 -1.78
N GLY A 9 2.29 18.50 -2.21
CA GLY A 9 3.48 18.15 -1.42
C GLY A 9 4.17 19.37 -0.85
N ARG A 10 4.44 19.34 0.46
CA ARG A 10 5.05 20.44 1.23
C ARG A 10 4.25 21.76 1.24
N LYS A 11 3.01 21.78 0.74
CA LYS A 11 2.22 23.02 0.62
C LYS A 11 1.04 23.10 1.59
N VAL A 12 0.52 21.95 2.01
CA VAL A 12 -0.61 21.88 2.93
C VAL A 12 -0.35 20.88 4.05
N ARG A 13 -1.08 21.06 5.16
CA ARG A 13 -1.15 20.13 6.29
C ARG A 13 -2.52 20.16 6.94
N ASP A 14 -2.87 19.10 7.66
CA ASP A 14 -4.00 19.16 8.60
C ASP A 14 -3.59 19.87 9.91
N PRO A 15 -4.52 20.18 10.83
CA PRO A 15 -4.22 20.76 12.13
C PRO A 15 -3.36 19.87 13.03
N GLY A 16 -3.32 18.55 12.76
CA GLY A 16 -2.43 17.59 13.41
C GLY A 16 -1.05 17.48 12.75
N ASP A 17 -0.72 18.36 11.80
CA ASP A 17 0.54 18.41 11.05
C ASP A 17 0.81 17.19 10.15
N ASN A 18 -0.23 16.43 9.79
CA ASN A 18 -0.16 15.39 8.79
C ASN A 18 0.08 16.00 7.40
N ARG A 19 1.00 15.38 6.67
CA ARG A 19 1.40 15.79 5.31
C ARG A 19 0.74 14.93 4.25
N THR A 20 0.87 15.34 2.99
CA THR A 20 0.30 14.65 1.84
C THR A 20 1.14 13.47 1.33
N ASN A 21 2.28 13.15 1.97
CA ASN A 21 3.10 12.02 1.57
C ASN A 21 2.32 10.69 1.72
N SER A 22 2.30 9.88 0.66
CA SER A 22 1.48 8.67 0.59
C SER A 22 2.17 7.56 -0.17
N TYR A 23 2.06 6.33 0.31
CA TYR A 23 2.53 5.14 -0.41
C TYR A 23 1.31 4.35 -0.90
N LEU A 24 1.15 4.32 -2.22
CA LEU A 24 0.01 3.72 -2.92
C LEU A 24 0.48 2.54 -3.75
N LEU A 25 -0.30 1.46 -3.73
CA LEU A 25 -0.08 0.27 -4.52
C LEU A 25 -1.31 -0.09 -5.33
N GLY A 26 -1.18 -0.07 -6.66
CA GLY A 26 -2.21 -0.59 -7.57
C GLY A 26 -1.95 -2.05 -7.92
N LEU A 27 -2.78 -2.96 -7.43
CA LEU A 27 -2.71 -4.39 -7.73
C LEU A 27 -3.67 -4.73 -8.87
N ALA A 28 -3.14 -5.18 -10.01
CA ALA A 28 -3.96 -5.58 -11.14
C ALA A 28 -3.28 -6.67 -11.97
N HIS A 29 -4.09 -7.57 -12.55
CA HIS A 29 -3.59 -8.57 -13.49
C HIS A 29 -3.03 -7.94 -14.76
N SER A 30 -2.22 -8.71 -15.48
CA SER A 30 -1.69 -8.30 -16.79
C SER A 30 -2.82 -7.89 -17.74
N ALA A 31 -2.53 -6.89 -18.58
CA ALA A 31 -3.49 -6.29 -19.52
C ALA A 31 -4.73 -5.60 -18.89
N ALA A 32 -4.72 -5.31 -17.59
CA ALA A 32 -5.76 -4.51 -16.93
C ALA A 32 -5.57 -2.98 -17.09
N GLY A 33 -4.50 -2.52 -17.76
CA GLY A 33 -4.24 -1.10 -17.99
C GLY A 33 -3.53 -0.37 -16.83
N LYS A 34 -2.89 -1.09 -15.91
CA LYS A 34 -2.17 -0.53 -14.74
C LYS A 34 -1.06 0.49 -15.05
N ASP A 35 -0.56 0.49 -16.29
CA ASP A 35 0.46 1.42 -16.76
C ASP A 35 -0.10 2.82 -17.07
N TRP A 36 -1.38 2.91 -17.45
CA TRP A 36 -1.99 4.17 -17.88
C TRP A 36 -2.00 5.26 -16.79
N PRO A 37 -2.38 4.98 -15.53
CA PRO A 37 -2.32 5.98 -14.48
C PRO A 37 -0.91 6.56 -14.25
N ARG A 38 0.15 5.76 -14.40
CA ARG A 38 1.53 6.24 -14.25
C ARG A 38 1.92 7.21 -15.36
N LYS A 39 1.62 6.85 -16.61
CA LYS A 39 1.83 7.71 -17.79
C LYS A 39 1.07 9.02 -17.65
N LEU A 40 -0.16 8.97 -17.14
CA LEU A 40 -0.98 10.15 -16.90
C LEU A 40 -0.34 11.09 -15.88
N ASN A 41 0.13 10.57 -14.75
CA ASN A 41 0.84 11.36 -13.74
C ASN A 41 2.10 12.01 -14.32
N THR A 42 2.91 11.25 -15.07
CA THR A 42 4.12 11.75 -15.74
C THR A 42 3.79 12.88 -16.70
N ARG A 43 2.77 12.70 -17.56
CA ARG A 43 2.37 13.73 -18.54
C ARG A 43 1.92 15.00 -17.85
N ILE A 44 1.07 14.90 -16.82
CA ILE A 44 0.58 16.07 -16.08
C ILE A 44 1.72 16.81 -15.37
N LEU A 45 2.63 16.10 -14.71
CA LEU A 45 3.76 16.74 -14.03
C LEU A 45 4.74 17.38 -15.00
N HIS A 46 4.95 16.79 -16.18
CA HIS A 46 5.77 17.40 -17.23
C HIS A 46 5.15 18.70 -17.74
N GLU A 47 3.86 18.69 -18.08
CA GLU A 47 3.14 19.90 -18.53
C GLU A 47 3.07 20.99 -17.44
N ALA A 48 3.09 20.60 -16.16
CA ALA A 48 3.11 21.52 -15.03
C ALA A 48 4.52 22.01 -14.64
N GLY A 49 5.57 21.61 -15.36
CA GLY A 49 6.95 21.99 -15.04
C GLY A 49 7.53 21.35 -13.77
N LEU A 50 6.99 20.20 -13.36
CA LEU A 50 7.35 19.45 -12.15
C LEU A 50 8.03 18.10 -12.47
N ALA A 51 8.61 17.97 -13.67
CA ALA A 51 9.23 16.72 -14.15
C ALA A 51 10.41 16.26 -13.28
N ASP A 52 11.16 17.20 -12.68
CA ASP A 52 12.28 16.89 -11.77
C ASP A 52 11.83 16.19 -10.49
N GLY A 53 10.52 16.18 -10.20
CA GLY A 53 9.92 15.46 -9.07
C GLY A 53 9.57 14.01 -9.38
N LEU A 54 10.02 13.45 -10.50
CA LEU A 54 9.71 12.09 -10.92
C LEU A 54 10.88 11.13 -10.71
N GLY A 55 10.58 9.95 -10.18
CA GLY A 55 11.48 8.80 -10.15
C GLY A 55 10.78 7.54 -10.67
N GLU A 56 11.54 6.63 -11.29
CA GLU A 56 10.98 5.35 -11.77
C GLU A 56 11.22 4.21 -10.77
N ARG A 57 12.48 3.98 -10.39
CA ARG A 57 12.87 2.88 -9.50
C ARG A 57 13.80 3.35 -8.40
N PHE A 58 13.79 2.62 -7.29
CA PHE A 58 14.72 2.82 -6.18
C PHE A 58 16.04 2.12 -6.47
N ALA A 59 17.11 2.88 -6.64
CA ALA A 59 18.44 2.30 -6.81
C ALA A 59 19.04 1.86 -5.46
N SER A 60 19.06 2.74 -4.46
CA SER A 60 19.51 2.46 -3.09
C SER A 60 18.88 3.45 -2.10
N GLY A 61 19.01 3.20 -0.80
CA GLY A 61 18.53 4.14 0.22
C GLY A 61 19.22 5.51 0.12
N GLU A 62 20.53 5.50 -0.12
CA GLU A 62 21.34 6.70 -0.35
C GLU A 62 20.91 7.48 -1.59
N GLY A 63 20.54 6.77 -2.67
CA GLY A 63 20.03 7.39 -3.89
C GLY A 63 18.70 8.12 -3.66
N ILE A 64 17.82 7.57 -2.82
CA ILE A 64 16.57 8.23 -2.43
C ILE A 64 16.86 9.51 -1.65
N GLN A 65 17.79 9.44 -0.69
CA GLN A 65 18.20 10.61 0.10
C GLN A 65 18.82 11.69 -0.78
N ASP A 66 19.72 11.33 -1.71
CA ASP A 66 20.37 12.29 -2.60
C ASP A 66 19.34 12.92 -3.56
N ALA A 67 18.38 12.16 -4.08
CA ALA A 67 17.29 12.69 -4.90
C ALA A 67 16.40 13.67 -4.13
N LEU A 68 16.00 13.31 -2.90
CA LEU A 68 15.19 14.18 -2.04
C LEU A 68 15.95 15.41 -1.55
N PHE A 69 17.27 15.35 -1.44
CA PHE A 69 18.09 16.52 -1.13
C PHE A 69 18.09 17.53 -2.28
N THR A 70 18.10 17.07 -3.54
CA THR A 70 17.98 17.94 -4.71
C THR A 70 16.55 18.42 -4.92
N ASN A 71 15.58 17.51 -4.81
CA ASN A 71 14.17 17.82 -4.92
C ASN A 71 13.39 17.21 -3.75
N PRO A 72 13.02 18.00 -2.72
CA PRO A 72 12.39 17.46 -1.52
C PRO A 72 10.96 16.93 -1.73
N ALA A 73 10.38 17.06 -2.92
CA ALA A 73 9.10 16.47 -3.27
C ALA A 73 9.26 15.51 -4.47
N MET A 74 9.16 14.21 -4.23
CA MET A 74 9.39 13.17 -5.23
C MET A 74 8.22 12.20 -5.32
N LEU A 75 7.80 11.87 -6.55
CA LEU A 75 6.88 10.79 -6.89
C LEU A 75 7.65 9.67 -7.59
N PHE A 76 7.82 8.55 -6.90
CA PHE A 76 8.37 7.31 -7.48
C PHE A 76 7.26 6.42 -8.02
N GLN A 77 7.32 6.08 -9.31
CA GLN A 77 6.31 5.27 -9.99
C GLN A 77 6.87 3.91 -10.44
N THR A 78 7.00 2.98 -9.51
CA THR A 78 7.64 1.68 -9.76
C THR A 78 6.65 0.65 -10.34
N ASP A 79 6.90 0.17 -11.56
CA ASP A 79 6.24 -1.05 -12.04
C ASP A 79 6.86 -2.31 -11.43
N GLU A 80 6.04 -3.34 -11.28
CA GLU A 80 6.41 -4.64 -10.70
C GLU A 80 7.17 -4.48 -9.38
N ILE A 81 6.63 -3.65 -8.49
CA ILE A 81 7.25 -3.36 -7.20
C ILE A 81 7.42 -4.63 -6.33
N ASP A 82 6.65 -5.68 -6.62
CA ASP A 82 6.83 -7.02 -6.04
C ASP A 82 8.22 -7.60 -6.32
N GLY A 83 8.81 -7.36 -7.49
CA GLY A 83 10.19 -7.78 -7.78
C GLY A 83 11.21 -7.15 -6.83
N MET A 84 11.03 -5.87 -6.49
CA MET A 84 11.88 -5.19 -5.50
C MET A 84 11.70 -5.82 -4.11
N LEU A 85 10.46 -6.11 -3.69
CA LEU A 85 10.18 -6.75 -2.40
C LEU A 85 10.76 -8.17 -2.32
N GLN A 86 10.68 -8.94 -3.41
CA GLN A 86 11.31 -10.24 -3.51
C GLN A 86 12.84 -10.14 -3.39
N SER A 87 13.45 -9.15 -4.05
CA SER A 87 14.89 -8.89 -3.90
C SER A 87 15.25 -8.58 -2.44
N ILE A 88 14.44 -7.78 -1.74
CA ILE A 88 14.65 -7.47 -0.31
C ILE A 88 14.53 -8.73 0.55
N ASN A 89 13.61 -9.64 0.26
CA ASN A 89 13.47 -10.89 1.02
C ASN A 89 14.59 -11.90 0.75
N ARG A 90 15.08 -11.97 -0.49
CA ARG A 90 16.13 -12.92 -0.90
C ARG A 90 17.54 -12.43 -0.57
N ALA A 91 17.73 -11.11 -0.52
CA ALA A 91 19.02 -10.51 -0.29
C ALA A 91 19.49 -10.72 1.15
N LYS A 92 20.70 -11.27 1.30
CA LYS A 92 21.53 -11.08 2.50
C LYS A 92 22.29 -9.74 2.47
N ASP A 93 21.99 -8.89 1.49
CA ASP A 93 22.74 -7.68 1.14
C ASP A 93 22.12 -6.44 1.83
N ALA A 94 22.95 -5.73 2.58
CA ALA A 94 22.61 -4.54 3.35
C ALA A 94 21.99 -3.42 2.49
N ARG A 95 22.28 -3.37 1.17
CA ARG A 95 21.74 -2.34 0.27
C ARG A 95 20.21 -2.36 0.21
N HIS A 96 19.60 -3.54 0.18
CA HIS A 96 18.14 -3.66 0.04
C HIS A 96 17.42 -3.31 1.35
N GLU A 97 18.03 -3.61 2.50
CA GLU A 97 17.53 -3.19 3.81
C GLU A 97 17.60 -1.67 3.96
N ALA A 98 18.65 -1.03 3.45
CA ALA A 98 18.79 0.42 3.46
C ALA A 98 17.67 1.13 2.68
N ILE A 99 17.16 0.55 1.58
CA ILE A 99 16.00 1.08 0.86
C ILE A 99 14.79 1.10 1.78
N MET A 100 14.42 -0.04 2.37
CA MET A 100 13.24 -0.16 3.23
C MET A 100 13.31 0.76 4.44
N SER A 101 14.46 0.80 5.12
CA SER A 101 14.70 1.72 6.23
C SER A 101 14.50 3.17 5.80
N THR A 102 15.09 3.57 4.66
CA THR A 102 14.93 4.92 4.12
C THR A 102 13.47 5.25 3.80
N LEU A 103 12.72 4.32 3.18
CA LEU A 103 11.30 4.53 2.90
C LEU A 103 10.49 4.75 4.19
N LEU A 104 10.75 3.98 5.24
CA LEU A 104 10.08 4.15 6.54
C LEU A 104 10.43 5.50 7.19
N THR A 105 11.71 5.89 7.14
CA THR A 105 12.18 7.16 7.68
C THR A 105 11.59 8.34 6.92
N MET A 106 11.68 8.37 5.58
CA MET A 106 11.14 9.47 4.77
C MET A 106 9.63 9.65 4.96
N TYR A 107 8.89 8.56 5.16
CA TYR A 107 7.45 8.65 5.45
C TYR A 107 7.19 9.37 6.79
N SER A 108 7.99 9.04 7.81
CA SER A 108 7.80 9.51 9.18
C SER A 108 8.40 10.90 9.41
N SER A 109 9.40 11.28 8.61
CA SER A 109 10.07 12.59 8.68
C SER A 109 9.37 13.68 7.86
N ALA A 110 8.21 13.42 7.27
CA ALA A 110 7.59 14.35 6.33
C ALA A 110 7.26 15.72 6.93
N ASN A 111 7.07 15.79 8.25
CA ASN A 111 6.84 17.03 8.98
C ASN A 111 8.04 17.50 9.82
N SER A 112 9.22 16.93 9.59
CA SER A 112 10.43 17.24 10.33
C SER A 112 11.62 17.48 9.40
N VAL A 113 12.78 17.75 9.99
CA VAL A 113 14.06 17.83 9.27
C VAL A 113 14.77 16.49 9.34
N PHE A 114 15.20 15.97 8.19
CA PHE A 114 16.01 14.76 8.10
C PHE A 114 17.50 15.13 7.90
N PRO A 115 18.40 14.80 8.85
CA PRO A 115 19.83 15.03 8.68
C PRO A 115 20.41 14.04 7.68
N MET A 116 21.10 14.54 6.66
CA MET A 116 21.75 13.70 5.67
C MET A 116 22.95 12.96 6.26
N ARG A 117 23.30 11.82 5.65
CA ARG A 117 24.53 11.09 5.97
C ARG A 117 25.77 11.96 5.71
N ARG A 118 26.79 11.84 6.57
CA ARG A 118 28.09 12.51 6.35
C ARG A 118 28.84 11.83 5.22
N LYS A 119 29.38 12.63 4.29
CA LYS A 119 30.27 12.19 3.21
C LYS A 119 31.68 12.71 3.51
N ALA A 120 32.70 11.86 3.32
CA ALA A 120 34.09 12.28 3.49
C ALA A 120 34.41 13.48 2.60
N GLY A 121 35.11 14.48 3.13
CA GLY A 121 35.47 15.70 2.39
C GLY A 121 34.37 16.74 2.21
N LYS A 122 33.18 16.58 2.81
CA LYS A 122 32.18 17.66 2.91
C LYS A 122 32.08 18.19 4.34
N GLU A 123 32.13 19.51 4.49
CA GLU A 123 32.06 20.18 5.80
C GLU A 123 30.70 20.05 6.48
N SER A 124 29.60 20.08 5.71
CA SER A 124 28.24 19.87 6.20
C SER A 124 27.53 18.77 5.41
N PRO A 125 26.86 17.82 6.08
CA PRO A 125 26.10 16.77 5.40
C PRO A 125 24.88 17.30 4.64
N GLY A 126 24.39 18.50 5.00
CA GLY A 126 23.10 19.01 4.55
C GLY A 126 21.92 18.39 5.30
N VAL A 127 20.72 18.88 5.02
CA VAL A 127 19.46 18.38 5.57
C VAL A 127 18.41 18.31 4.48
N ILE A 128 17.46 17.38 4.62
CA ILE A 128 16.23 17.37 3.84
C ILE A 128 15.12 17.89 4.76
N ASP A 129 14.66 19.10 4.50
CA ASP A 129 13.62 19.75 5.31
C ASP A 129 12.22 19.41 4.78
N GLN A 130 11.38 18.80 5.63
CA GLN A 130 10.02 18.35 5.31
C GLN A 130 9.94 17.56 3.99
N PRO A 131 10.61 16.39 3.89
CA PRO A 131 10.56 15.56 2.70
C PRO A 131 9.13 15.12 2.37
N CYS A 132 8.75 15.21 1.10
CA CYS A 132 7.50 14.65 0.58
C CYS A 132 7.83 13.53 -0.40
N LEU A 133 7.96 12.31 0.11
CA LEU A 133 8.11 11.12 -0.71
C LEU A 133 6.74 10.48 -0.97
N VAL A 134 6.35 10.42 -2.24
CA VAL A 134 5.15 9.73 -2.71
C VAL A 134 5.59 8.51 -3.51
N ILE A 135 4.97 7.36 -3.24
CA ILE A 135 5.23 6.12 -3.98
C ILE A 135 3.93 5.71 -4.64
N TYR A 136 3.99 5.40 -5.92
CA TYR A 136 2.93 4.72 -6.63
C TYR A 136 3.49 3.47 -7.31
N GLY A 137 3.40 2.35 -6.58
CA GLY A 137 3.78 1.05 -7.10
C GLY A 137 2.62 0.41 -7.86
N THR A 138 2.93 -0.45 -8.83
CA THR A 138 1.94 -1.44 -9.29
C THR A 138 2.52 -2.84 -9.30
N ALA A 139 1.68 -3.85 -9.07
CA ALA A 139 2.09 -5.25 -9.06
C ALA A 139 0.92 -6.16 -9.45
N ILE A 140 1.20 -7.43 -9.67
CA ILE A 140 0.17 -8.46 -9.79
C ILE A 140 -0.19 -8.92 -8.36
N PRO A 141 -1.48 -9.03 -7.98
CA PRO A 141 -1.88 -9.32 -6.59
C PRO A 141 -1.13 -10.52 -5.99
N ASN A 142 -1.16 -11.68 -6.66
CA ASN A 142 -0.53 -12.90 -6.17
C ASN A 142 0.99 -12.75 -5.97
N HIS A 143 1.68 -12.07 -6.89
CA HIS A 143 3.13 -11.89 -6.78
C HIS A 143 3.49 -10.96 -5.63
N TYR A 144 2.69 -9.90 -5.44
CA TYR A 144 2.89 -8.96 -4.35
C TYR A 144 2.72 -9.63 -2.98
N TYR A 145 1.60 -10.31 -2.73
CA TYR A 145 1.37 -10.94 -1.43
C TYR A 145 2.36 -12.06 -1.12
N GLN A 146 2.80 -12.81 -2.15
CA GLN A 146 3.88 -13.81 -2.00
C GLN A 146 5.26 -13.18 -1.77
N ALA A 147 5.44 -11.91 -2.14
CA ALA A 147 6.67 -11.15 -1.91
C ALA A 147 6.72 -10.51 -0.52
N LEU A 148 5.65 -10.58 0.29
CA LEU A 148 5.68 -10.06 1.66
C LEU A 148 6.29 -11.09 2.62
N SER A 149 7.13 -10.60 3.53
CA SER A 149 7.64 -11.37 4.67
C SER A 149 7.00 -10.89 5.97
N GLU A 150 6.97 -11.75 6.99
CA GLU A 150 6.49 -11.40 8.33
C GLU A 150 7.17 -10.13 8.87
N ARG A 151 8.49 -10.01 8.66
CA ARG A 151 9.28 -8.82 9.00
C ARG A 151 8.71 -7.52 8.37
N MET A 152 8.26 -7.56 7.12
CA MET A 152 7.68 -6.38 6.45
C MET A 152 6.27 -6.04 6.96
N LEU A 153 5.56 -7.05 7.47
CA LEU A 153 4.25 -6.84 8.09
C LEU A 153 4.38 -6.15 9.44
N THR A 154 5.40 -6.51 10.23
CA THR A 154 5.59 -6.04 11.61
C THR A 154 6.47 -4.78 11.72
N ASN A 155 7.37 -4.52 10.76
CA ASN A 155 8.22 -3.31 10.78
C ASN A 155 7.49 -2.01 10.35
N GLY A 156 6.19 -2.11 10.02
CA GLY A 156 5.34 -0.99 9.66
C GLY A 156 5.43 -0.52 8.21
N PHE A 157 6.14 -1.23 7.32
CA PHE A 157 6.11 -0.91 5.88
C PHE A 157 4.74 -1.23 5.30
N PHE A 158 4.23 -2.43 5.56
CA PHE A 158 2.93 -2.87 5.07
C PHE A 158 1.81 -1.92 5.51
N ALA A 159 1.76 -1.55 6.80
CA ALA A 159 0.72 -0.67 7.34
C ALA A 159 0.74 0.79 6.82
N ARG A 160 1.82 1.23 6.16
CA ARG A 160 1.90 2.56 5.52
C ARG A 160 1.36 2.57 4.10
N MET A 161 1.15 1.40 3.50
CA MET A 161 0.64 1.25 2.13
C MET A 161 -0.88 1.39 2.09
N ILE A 162 -1.37 2.10 1.06
CA ILE A 162 -2.74 2.02 0.60
C ILE A 162 -2.76 1.03 -0.56
N ILE A 163 -3.45 -0.10 -0.40
CA ILE A 163 -3.46 -1.18 -1.39
C ILE A 163 -4.80 -1.20 -2.12
N LEU A 164 -4.77 -0.96 -3.42
CA LEU A 164 -5.96 -0.97 -4.27
C LEU A 164 -5.92 -2.16 -5.21
N GLU A 165 -6.79 -3.14 -4.98
CA GLU A 165 -6.99 -4.28 -5.89
C GLU A 165 -7.99 -3.91 -6.99
N ALA A 166 -7.58 -4.06 -8.24
CA ALA A 166 -8.48 -3.91 -9.38
C ALA A 166 -9.52 -5.03 -9.39
N GLY A 167 -10.77 -4.66 -9.64
CA GLY A 167 -11.86 -5.62 -9.87
C GLY A 167 -11.72 -6.37 -11.20
N PRO A 168 -12.77 -7.10 -11.60
CA PRO A 168 -12.81 -7.79 -12.87
C PRO A 168 -12.48 -6.87 -14.04
N ARG A 169 -11.73 -7.38 -15.01
CA ARG A 169 -11.39 -6.63 -16.21
C ARG A 169 -12.66 -6.23 -16.95
N ALA A 170 -12.84 -4.92 -17.14
CA ALA A 170 -13.92 -4.38 -17.96
C ALA A 170 -13.70 -4.69 -19.46
N PRO A 171 -14.77 -4.70 -20.28
CA PRO A 171 -14.64 -4.69 -21.73
C PRO A 171 -13.70 -3.57 -22.19
N GLY A 172 -12.88 -3.88 -23.20
CA GLY A 172 -11.95 -2.90 -23.76
C GLY A 172 -12.67 -1.77 -24.50
N GLN A 173 -11.94 -0.67 -24.70
CA GLN A 173 -12.32 0.41 -25.62
C GLN A 173 -11.21 0.59 -26.65
N GLU A 174 -11.54 1.09 -27.83
CA GLU A 174 -10.55 1.44 -28.85
C GLU A 174 -9.59 2.54 -28.32
N PRO A 175 -8.27 2.38 -28.51
CA PRO A 175 -7.30 3.35 -28.03
C PRO A 175 -7.45 4.65 -28.82
N VAL A 176 -7.54 5.76 -28.09
CA VAL A 176 -7.60 7.10 -28.67
C VAL A 176 -6.57 7.99 -27.99
N ILE A 177 -5.90 8.82 -28.78
CA ILE A 177 -5.04 9.88 -28.25
C ILE A 177 -5.98 10.97 -27.74
N ARG A 178 -5.93 11.24 -26.44
CA ARG A 178 -6.70 12.31 -25.79
C ARG A 178 -5.75 13.29 -25.14
N ASP A 179 -6.07 14.56 -25.26
CA ASP A 179 -5.38 15.60 -24.51
C ASP A 179 -5.79 15.59 -23.05
N LEU A 180 -4.90 16.15 -22.22
CA LEU A 180 -5.19 16.32 -20.81
C LEU A 180 -6.32 17.34 -20.65
N PRO A 181 -7.34 17.06 -19.82
CA PRO A 181 -8.39 18.04 -19.58
C PRO A 181 -7.81 19.35 -19.05
N GLU A 182 -8.22 20.48 -19.63
CA GLU A 182 -7.72 21.82 -19.27
C GLU A 182 -7.87 22.10 -17.77
N ARG A 183 -9.00 21.70 -17.17
CA ARG A 183 -9.23 21.81 -15.72
C ARG A 183 -8.13 21.13 -14.89
N VAL A 184 -7.64 19.97 -15.32
CA VAL A 184 -6.61 19.21 -14.61
C VAL A 184 -5.27 19.94 -14.71
N LEU A 185 -4.91 20.40 -15.90
CA LEU A 185 -3.68 21.19 -16.12
C LEU A 185 -3.71 22.52 -15.36
N ALA A 186 -4.83 23.25 -15.40
CA ALA A 186 -5.02 24.49 -14.65
C ALA A 186 -4.83 24.28 -13.15
N THR A 187 -5.36 23.17 -12.60
CA THR A 187 -5.20 22.82 -11.18
C THR A 187 -3.76 22.42 -10.86
N ALA A 188 -3.11 21.63 -11.72
CA ALA A 188 -1.71 21.25 -11.56
C ALA A 188 -0.78 22.47 -11.60
N ASN A 189 -1.00 23.38 -12.53
CA ASN A 189 -0.29 24.65 -12.64
C ASN A 189 -0.52 25.56 -11.44
N TRP A 190 -1.75 25.60 -10.92
CA TRP A 190 -2.03 26.35 -9.69
C TRP A 190 -1.19 25.81 -8.53
N TRP A 191 -1.17 24.48 -8.33
CA TRP A 191 -0.32 23.87 -7.31
C TRP A 191 1.16 24.13 -7.57
N ALA A 192 1.64 23.99 -8.82
CA ALA A 192 3.04 24.23 -9.19
C ALA A 192 3.50 25.65 -8.81
N ASN A 193 2.61 26.64 -8.88
CA ASN A 193 2.90 28.04 -8.57
C ASN A 193 2.55 28.45 -7.13
N TYR A 194 1.76 27.64 -6.41
CA TYR A 194 1.41 27.94 -5.03
C TYR A 194 2.63 27.82 -4.10
N ARG A 195 2.94 28.92 -3.39
CA ARG A 195 4.01 29.03 -2.40
C ARG A 195 3.40 29.50 -1.07
N PRO A 196 3.17 28.58 -0.11
CA PRO A 196 2.63 28.93 1.19
C PRO A 196 3.76 29.35 2.13
N GLY A 197 3.56 30.47 2.83
CA GLY A 197 4.51 31.04 3.76
C GLY A 197 4.58 32.56 3.64
N THR A 198 5.51 33.14 4.38
CA THR A 198 5.85 34.57 4.25
C THR A 198 7.37 34.72 4.31
N GLY A 199 7.99 35.22 3.24
CA GLY A 199 9.34 35.76 3.24
C GLY A 199 10.32 35.09 2.28
N ASN A 200 11.57 35.55 2.29
CA ASN A 200 12.57 35.18 1.29
C ASN A 200 13.24 33.80 1.53
N LEU A 201 12.81 33.05 2.55
CA LEU A 201 13.36 31.73 2.92
C LEU A 201 12.37 30.58 2.67
N GLU A 202 11.23 30.83 2.02
CA GLU A 202 10.21 29.83 1.71
C GLU A 202 10.77 28.62 0.93
N ASP A 203 11.77 28.86 0.07
CA ASP A 203 12.44 27.79 -0.69
C ASP A 203 13.31 26.88 0.21
N TRP A 204 13.76 27.38 1.36
CA TRP A 204 14.61 26.65 2.30
C TRP A 204 13.78 25.92 3.37
N HIS A 205 12.76 26.59 3.94
CA HIS A 205 11.84 26.02 4.91
C HIS A 205 10.38 26.27 4.49
N PRO A 206 9.66 25.25 4.00
CA PRO A 206 8.25 25.44 3.63
C PRO A 206 7.41 25.67 4.89
N VAL A 207 6.43 26.57 4.78
CA VAL A 207 5.44 26.84 5.85
C VAL A 207 4.05 26.44 5.33
N PRO A 208 3.65 25.17 5.49
CA PRO A 208 2.48 24.67 4.79
C PRO A 208 1.19 25.19 5.40
N THR A 209 0.23 25.54 4.55
CA THR A 209 -1.07 26.07 4.97
C THR A 209 -1.86 25.00 5.73
N ILE A 210 -2.40 25.39 6.88
CA ILE A 210 -3.25 24.52 7.68
C ILE A 210 -4.64 24.48 7.06
N VAL A 211 -5.07 23.30 6.63
CA VAL A 211 -6.43 23.04 6.16
C VAL A 211 -7.29 22.70 7.37
N ALA A 212 -8.14 23.64 7.79
CA ALA A 212 -8.93 23.48 9.01
C ALA A 212 -9.99 22.37 8.89
N HIS A 213 -10.32 21.76 10.03
CA HIS A 213 -11.44 20.84 10.16
C HIS A 213 -12.75 21.62 10.34
N SER A 214 -13.85 21.06 9.86
CA SER A 214 -15.18 21.35 10.43
C SER A 214 -15.37 20.68 11.78
N ASP A 215 -16.31 21.18 12.59
CA ASP A 215 -16.58 20.64 13.93
C ASP A 215 -17.15 19.21 13.85
N GLU A 216 -17.97 18.93 12.82
CA GLU A 216 -18.47 17.60 12.51
C GLU A 216 -17.34 16.66 12.10
N ALA A 217 -16.44 17.12 11.22
CA ALA A 217 -15.27 16.35 10.80
C ALA A 217 -14.36 16.01 11.98
N ALA A 218 -14.11 16.99 12.87
CA ALA A 218 -13.27 16.78 14.05
C ALA A 218 -13.86 15.71 14.99
N ARG A 219 -15.19 15.72 15.20
CA ARG A 219 -15.89 14.69 15.98
C ARG A 219 -15.75 13.29 15.35
N LEU A 220 -16.00 13.16 14.06
CA LEU A 220 -15.90 11.86 13.37
C LEU A 220 -14.46 11.32 13.32
N LEU A 221 -13.45 12.20 13.21
CA LEU A 221 -12.04 11.80 13.32
C LEU A 221 -11.71 11.22 14.70
N ILE A 222 -12.30 11.76 15.77
CA ILE A 222 -12.14 11.24 17.14
C ILE A 222 -12.81 9.88 17.26
N GLU A 223 -14.05 9.74 16.80
CA GLU A 223 -14.79 8.47 16.82
C GLU A 223 -14.04 7.37 16.07
N THR A 224 -13.58 7.66 14.84
CA THR A 224 -12.82 6.70 14.03
C THR A 224 -11.51 6.29 14.71
N ARG A 225 -10.84 7.23 15.40
CA ARG A 225 -9.63 6.91 16.17
C ARG A 225 -9.94 5.95 17.32
N LEU A 226 -11.03 6.18 18.05
CA LEU A 226 -11.44 5.30 19.16
C LEU A 226 -11.84 3.90 18.66
N GLU A 227 -12.50 3.79 17.49
CA GLU A 227 -12.76 2.49 16.85
C GLU A 227 -11.45 1.75 16.54
N ALA A 228 -10.47 2.43 15.92
CA ALA A 228 -9.18 1.84 15.60
C ALA A 228 -8.38 1.45 16.85
N GLU A 229 -8.43 2.23 17.92
CA GLU A 229 -7.79 1.91 19.21
C GLU A 229 -8.43 0.67 19.86
N ALA A 230 -9.76 0.50 19.76
CA ALA A 230 -10.43 -0.70 20.24
C ALA A 230 -10.00 -1.95 19.47
N GLU A 231 -9.89 -1.88 18.13
CA GLU A 231 -9.39 -2.98 17.32
C GLU A 231 -7.90 -3.27 17.57
N TYR A 232 -7.09 -2.23 17.78
CA TYR A 232 -5.69 -2.37 18.23
C TYR A 232 -5.62 -3.15 19.55
N GLY A 233 -6.44 -2.78 20.54
CA GLY A 233 -6.48 -3.47 21.84
C GLY A 233 -6.87 -4.95 21.73
N LYS A 234 -7.78 -5.30 20.82
CA LYS A 234 -8.11 -6.71 20.53
C LYS A 234 -6.92 -7.46 19.92
N ALA A 235 -6.22 -6.85 18.96
CA ALA A 235 -5.04 -7.44 18.35
C ALA A 235 -3.92 -7.65 19.37
N GLU A 236 -3.70 -6.67 20.26
CA GLU A 236 -2.72 -6.76 21.34
C GLU A 236 -3.03 -7.90 22.32
N GLN A 237 -4.29 -8.03 22.76
CA GLN A 237 -4.73 -9.13 23.63
C GLN A 237 -4.57 -10.51 22.97
N ALA A 238 -4.71 -10.58 21.65
CA ALA A 238 -4.53 -11.80 20.87
C ALA A 238 -3.05 -12.09 20.52
N GLY A 239 -2.12 -11.20 20.83
CA GLY A 239 -0.72 -11.31 20.40
C GLY A 239 -0.52 -11.14 18.88
N ASP A 240 -1.48 -10.55 18.17
CA ASP A 240 -1.42 -10.31 16.73
C ASP A 240 -0.60 -9.04 16.42
N SER A 241 0.70 -9.23 16.24
CA SER A 241 1.66 -8.15 15.93
C SER A 241 1.39 -7.45 14.59
N VAL A 242 0.78 -8.15 13.63
CA VAL A 242 0.41 -7.55 12.33
C VAL A 242 -0.83 -6.68 12.53
N GLY A 243 -1.82 -7.19 13.26
CA GLY A 243 -3.03 -6.47 13.67
C GLY A 243 -2.72 -5.16 14.35
N THR A 244 -1.87 -5.16 15.38
CA THR A 244 -1.48 -3.94 16.09
C THR A 244 -0.78 -2.94 15.17
N THR A 245 0.10 -3.42 14.28
CA THR A 245 0.83 -2.57 13.33
C THR A 245 -0.12 -1.88 12.32
N VAL A 246 -1.12 -2.59 11.81
CA VAL A 246 -2.10 -2.05 10.85
C VAL A 246 -3.09 -1.11 11.54
N TRP A 247 -3.73 -1.54 12.63
CA TRP A 247 -4.73 -0.73 13.32
C TRP A 247 -4.15 0.56 13.90
N GLY A 248 -2.90 0.53 14.39
CA GLY A 248 -2.19 1.71 14.90
C GLY A 248 -1.97 2.82 13.86
N ARG A 249 -2.14 2.54 12.56
CA ARG A 249 -1.97 3.52 11.48
C ARG A 249 -3.27 4.07 10.91
N VAL A 250 -4.42 3.49 11.26
CA VAL A 250 -5.71 3.88 10.67
C VAL A 250 -6.02 5.36 10.91
N SER A 251 -5.86 5.86 12.14
CA SER A 251 -6.12 7.27 12.48
C SER A 251 -5.28 8.24 11.64
N GLU A 252 -3.99 7.95 11.44
CA GLU A 252 -3.08 8.75 10.61
C GLU A 252 -3.52 8.72 9.14
N GLN A 253 -3.83 7.54 8.61
CA GLN A 253 -4.26 7.36 7.21
C GLN A 253 -5.57 8.09 6.92
N VAL A 254 -6.55 8.02 7.82
CA VAL A 254 -7.83 8.73 7.67
C VAL A 254 -7.60 10.23 7.55
N ARG A 255 -6.74 10.82 8.39
CA ARG A 255 -6.42 12.26 8.35
C ARG A 255 -5.75 12.66 7.04
N LYS A 256 -4.76 11.87 6.58
CA LYS A 256 -4.08 12.13 5.31
C LYS A 256 -5.04 12.03 4.12
N LEU A 257 -5.88 11.00 4.09
CA LEU A 257 -6.88 10.81 3.04
C LEU A 257 -7.94 11.92 3.03
N ALA A 258 -8.42 12.33 4.21
CA ALA A 258 -9.38 13.44 4.32
C ALA A 258 -8.77 14.78 3.87
N LEU A 259 -7.50 15.03 4.20
CA LEU A 259 -6.74 16.18 3.69
C LEU A 259 -6.65 16.14 2.16
N LEU A 260 -6.23 15.01 1.58
CA LEU A 260 -6.11 14.83 0.13
C LEU A 260 -7.45 15.01 -0.57
N HIS A 261 -8.53 14.48 -0.01
CA HIS A 261 -9.88 14.68 -0.51
C HIS A 261 -10.22 16.18 -0.57
N ALA A 262 -10.10 16.88 0.56
CA ALA A 262 -10.46 18.30 0.67
C ALA A 262 -9.70 19.19 -0.32
N VAL A 263 -8.39 18.98 -0.49
CA VAL A 263 -7.58 19.78 -1.41
C VAL A 263 -7.78 19.41 -2.88
N SER A 264 -8.25 18.18 -3.16
CA SER A 264 -8.65 17.77 -4.51
C SER A 264 -10.01 18.36 -4.92
N GLU A 265 -10.92 18.50 -3.95
CA GLU A 265 -12.25 19.06 -4.14
C GLU A 265 -12.19 20.57 -4.35
N ASN A 266 -11.42 21.28 -3.52
CA ASN A 266 -11.18 22.72 -3.66
C ASN A 266 -9.74 23.08 -3.26
N HIS A 267 -8.88 23.26 -4.25
CA HIS A 267 -7.47 23.61 -4.01
C HIS A 267 -7.25 25.05 -3.52
N LYS A 268 -8.19 25.98 -3.77
CA LYS A 268 -8.01 27.41 -3.45
C LYS A 268 -8.37 27.73 -2.00
N THR A 269 -9.48 27.18 -1.53
CA THR A 269 -9.99 27.38 -0.17
C THR A 269 -10.43 26.04 0.43
N PRO A 270 -9.49 25.10 0.63
CA PRO A 270 -9.81 23.78 1.14
C PRO A 270 -10.29 23.85 2.60
N ARG A 271 -11.22 22.96 2.95
CA ARG A 271 -11.62 22.69 4.33
C ARG A 271 -11.92 21.20 4.47
N ILE A 272 -11.41 20.56 5.52
CA ILE A 272 -11.71 19.15 5.78
C ILE A 272 -13.11 19.08 6.40
N GLY A 273 -14.09 18.82 5.53
CA GLY A 273 -15.49 18.67 5.87
C GLY A 273 -15.88 17.24 6.26
N LEU A 274 -17.13 17.06 6.72
CA LEU A 274 -17.67 15.78 7.13
C LEU A 274 -17.55 14.71 6.03
N ALA A 275 -17.96 15.02 4.79
CA ALA A 275 -17.92 14.06 3.68
C ALA A 275 -16.51 13.51 3.40
N ALA A 276 -15.48 14.36 3.51
CA ALA A 276 -14.09 13.95 3.33
C ALA A 276 -13.66 12.94 4.40
N VAL A 277 -14.04 13.17 5.66
CA VAL A 277 -13.75 12.26 6.77
C VAL A 277 -14.58 10.98 6.68
N GLU A 278 -15.87 11.05 6.37
CA GLU A 278 -16.73 9.87 6.21
C GLU A 278 -16.18 8.91 5.16
N TRP A 279 -15.80 9.44 3.99
CA TRP A 279 -15.18 8.66 2.94
C TRP A 279 -13.83 8.07 3.41
N ALA A 280 -12.96 8.91 3.98
CA ALA A 280 -11.64 8.48 4.43
C ALA A 280 -11.69 7.41 5.53
N SER A 281 -12.58 7.58 6.52
CA SER A 281 -12.81 6.62 7.61
C SER A 281 -13.29 5.28 7.07
N ARG A 282 -14.34 5.29 6.25
CA ARG A 282 -14.89 4.05 5.65
C ARG A 282 -13.84 3.34 4.81
N PHE A 283 -13.10 4.09 4.00
CA PHE A 283 -12.07 3.54 3.13
C PHE A 283 -10.91 2.97 3.94
N ALA A 284 -10.33 3.72 4.87
CA ALA A 284 -9.17 3.27 5.65
C ALA A 284 -9.49 2.08 6.56
N VAL A 285 -10.67 2.05 7.21
CA VAL A 285 -11.10 0.92 8.04
C VAL A 285 -11.33 -0.32 7.17
N HIS A 286 -11.96 -0.17 6.00
CA HIS A 286 -12.10 -1.27 5.05
C HIS A 286 -10.74 -1.79 4.60
N GLN A 287 -9.81 -0.89 4.27
CA GLN A 287 -8.46 -1.24 3.84
C GLN A 287 -7.69 -1.98 4.94
N ALA A 288 -7.74 -1.53 6.18
CA ALA A 288 -7.12 -2.22 7.31
C ALA A 288 -7.63 -3.67 7.43
N ARG A 289 -8.95 -3.86 7.40
CA ARG A 289 -9.57 -5.21 7.45
C ARG A 289 -9.14 -6.07 6.25
N ARG A 290 -9.15 -5.50 5.05
CA ARG A 290 -8.75 -6.21 3.82
C ARG A 290 -7.27 -6.61 3.85
N MET A 291 -6.40 -5.71 4.31
CA MET A 291 -4.97 -5.96 4.45
C MET A 291 -4.67 -7.10 5.42
N LEU A 292 -5.31 -7.11 6.60
CA LEU A 292 -5.17 -8.18 7.59
C LEU A 292 -5.70 -9.52 7.07
N PHE A 293 -6.84 -9.49 6.38
CA PHE A 293 -7.38 -10.67 5.73
C PHE A 293 -6.42 -11.24 4.68
N MET A 294 -5.87 -10.40 3.80
CA MET A 294 -4.95 -10.87 2.76
C MET A 294 -3.61 -11.34 3.32
N ALA A 295 -3.09 -10.66 4.35
CA ALA A 295 -1.86 -11.05 5.03
C ALA A 295 -1.98 -12.43 5.68
N SER A 296 -3.07 -12.69 6.42
CA SER A 296 -3.31 -13.99 7.06
C SER A 296 -3.38 -15.13 6.04
N GLN A 297 -3.95 -14.87 4.84
CA GLN A 297 -4.07 -15.86 3.77
C GLN A 297 -2.77 -16.16 3.01
N HIS A 298 -1.84 -15.21 2.89
CA HIS A 298 -0.74 -15.32 1.94
C HIS A 298 0.65 -15.34 2.58
N VAL A 299 0.84 -14.72 3.75
CA VAL A 299 2.17 -14.59 4.35
C VAL A 299 2.47 -15.78 5.21
N ALA A 300 3.23 -16.72 4.68
CA ALA A 300 3.60 -17.93 5.39
C ALA A 300 4.80 -17.70 6.33
N GLU A 301 4.77 -18.34 7.51
CA GLU A 301 5.89 -18.30 8.46
C GLU A 301 7.10 -19.13 7.99
N GLY A 302 6.91 -20.01 7.00
CA GLY A 302 7.97 -20.83 6.39
C GLY A 302 7.52 -21.56 5.13
N GLU A 303 8.44 -22.30 4.48
CA GLU A 303 8.15 -23.03 3.22
C GLU A 303 6.99 -24.03 3.39
N PHE A 304 6.94 -24.73 4.52
CA PHE A 304 5.86 -25.67 4.81
C PHE A 304 4.51 -24.96 4.99
N ASP A 305 4.48 -23.87 5.76
CA ASP A 305 3.27 -23.07 5.95
C ASP A 305 2.77 -22.45 4.62
N ALA A 306 3.69 -22.12 3.70
CA ALA A 306 3.34 -21.66 2.34
C ALA A 306 2.63 -22.75 1.54
N LEU A 307 3.03 -24.02 1.72
CA LEU A 307 2.36 -25.16 1.11
C LEU A 307 0.97 -25.39 1.71
N ILE A 308 0.81 -25.22 3.03
CA ILE A 308 -0.50 -25.27 3.71
C ILE A 308 -1.44 -24.20 3.15
N LYS A 309 -1.02 -22.94 3.15
CA LYS A 309 -1.83 -21.82 2.64
C LYS A 309 -2.21 -21.99 1.17
N ARG A 310 -1.28 -22.49 0.34
CA ARG A 310 -1.56 -22.84 -1.05
C ARG A 310 -2.59 -23.96 -1.19
N ALA A 311 -2.56 -24.96 -0.31
CA ALA A 311 -3.54 -26.04 -0.31
C ALA A 311 -4.95 -25.51 0.04
N VAL A 312 -5.05 -24.63 1.05
CA VAL A 312 -6.30 -23.96 1.42
C VAL A 312 -6.89 -23.16 0.26
N GLU A 313 -6.07 -22.38 -0.44
CA GLU A 313 -6.52 -21.58 -1.58
C GLU A 313 -7.01 -22.45 -2.74
N ILE A 314 -6.31 -23.56 -3.04
CA ILE A 314 -6.75 -24.52 -4.07
C ILE A 314 -8.11 -25.13 -3.70
N LEU A 315 -8.33 -25.45 -2.43
CA LEU A 315 -9.60 -26.00 -1.94
C LEU A 315 -10.72 -24.95 -1.97
N ARG A 316 -10.43 -23.69 -1.64
CA ARG A 316 -11.40 -22.59 -1.74
C ARG A 316 -11.88 -22.38 -3.17
N GLN A 317 -10.94 -22.24 -4.11
CA GLN A 317 -11.24 -22.11 -5.55
C GLN A 317 -12.03 -23.31 -6.09
N TRP A 318 -11.78 -24.50 -5.55
CA TRP A 318 -12.57 -25.68 -5.89
C TRP A 318 -14.01 -25.59 -5.41
N GLY A 319 -14.21 -25.14 -4.15
CA GLY A 319 -15.54 -24.91 -3.59
C GLY A 319 -16.33 -23.84 -4.34
N GLU A 320 -15.68 -22.73 -4.70
CA GLU A 320 -16.31 -21.66 -5.51
C GLU A 320 -16.78 -22.17 -6.88
N LYS A 321 -16.01 -23.07 -7.50
CA LYS A 321 -16.33 -23.61 -8.82
C LYS A 321 -17.32 -24.77 -8.80
N ASN A 322 -17.28 -25.64 -7.78
CA ASN A 322 -18.01 -26.91 -7.76
C ASN A 322 -19.10 -26.97 -6.67
N GLY A 323 -19.22 -25.94 -5.84
CA GLY A 323 -20.12 -25.87 -4.69
C GLY A 323 -19.38 -25.99 -3.35
N PRO A 324 -19.88 -25.37 -2.27
CA PRO A 324 -19.17 -25.23 -1.00
C PRO A 324 -18.84 -26.57 -0.31
N ASN A 325 -19.64 -27.61 -0.58
CA ASN A 325 -19.42 -28.95 -0.02
C ASN A 325 -18.67 -29.91 -0.96
N ALA A 326 -18.23 -29.43 -2.12
CA ALA A 326 -17.63 -30.30 -3.13
C ALA A 326 -16.29 -30.88 -2.65
N LEU A 327 -16.17 -32.21 -2.70
CA LEU A 327 -14.94 -32.93 -2.35
C LEU A 327 -13.92 -32.85 -3.50
N MET A 328 -12.73 -32.30 -3.22
CA MET A 328 -11.60 -32.35 -4.16
C MET A 328 -10.84 -33.67 -3.99
N PRO A 329 -10.70 -34.50 -5.06
CA PRO A 329 -9.92 -35.73 -4.97
C PRO A 329 -8.46 -35.48 -4.57
N ALA A 330 -7.90 -36.34 -3.70
CA ALA A 330 -6.54 -36.22 -3.19
C ALA A 330 -5.48 -36.12 -4.30
N TRP A 331 -5.64 -36.87 -5.39
CA TRP A 331 -4.71 -36.86 -6.52
C TRP A 331 -4.70 -35.50 -7.24
N GLU A 332 -5.84 -34.81 -7.32
CA GLU A 332 -5.99 -33.51 -7.99
C GLU A 332 -5.40 -32.40 -7.11
N LEU A 333 -5.64 -32.43 -5.80
CA LEU A 333 -5.01 -31.51 -4.85
C LEU A 333 -3.48 -31.63 -4.90
N ARG A 334 -2.96 -32.86 -4.82
CA ARG A 334 -1.52 -33.13 -4.93
C ARG A 334 -0.94 -32.63 -6.25
N ARG A 335 -1.63 -32.87 -7.37
CA ARG A 335 -1.20 -32.44 -8.70
C ARG A 335 -1.10 -30.91 -8.80
N ARG A 336 -2.05 -30.16 -8.23
CA ARG A 336 -2.04 -28.70 -8.21
C ARG A 336 -0.99 -28.11 -7.27
N LEU A 337 -0.69 -28.79 -6.17
CA LEU A 337 0.38 -28.44 -5.25
C LEU A 337 1.79 -28.72 -5.82
N LYS A 338 1.88 -29.64 -6.79
CA LYS A 338 3.15 -30.09 -7.41
C LYS A 338 4.14 -30.67 -6.39
N GLN A 339 3.63 -31.40 -5.40
CA GLN A 339 4.42 -32.00 -4.32
C GLN A 339 4.59 -33.51 -4.47
N ARG A 340 5.66 -34.05 -3.87
CA ARG A 340 5.89 -35.49 -3.81
C ARG A 340 4.90 -36.16 -2.83
N PRO A 341 4.67 -37.48 -2.91
CA PRO A 341 3.71 -38.15 -2.05
C PRO A 341 3.98 -38.01 -0.55
N GLY A 342 5.25 -37.99 -0.12
CA GLY A 342 5.65 -37.77 1.27
C GLY A 342 5.26 -36.37 1.76
N ASP A 343 5.78 -35.35 1.09
CA ASP A 343 5.48 -33.94 1.38
C ASP A 343 3.96 -33.65 1.36
N PHE A 344 3.21 -34.28 0.45
CA PHE A 344 1.75 -34.17 0.41
C PHE A 344 1.07 -34.77 1.65
N LYS A 345 1.58 -35.88 2.18
CA LYS A 345 1.04 -36.53 3.38
C LYS A 345 1.16 -35.61 4.60
N ASP A 346 2.30 -34.95 4.74
CA ASP A 346 2.55 -34.03 5.84
C ASP A 346 1.62 -32.81 5.73
N ILE A 347 1.44 -32.26 4.53
CA ILE A 347 0.50 -31.15 4.26
C ILE A 347 -0.92 -31.49 4.68
N VAL A 348 -1.45 -32.66 4.28
CA VAL A 348 -2.84 -33.04 4.60
C VAL A 348 -3.02 -33.44 6.07
N SER A 349 -1.97 -33.95 6.73
CA SER A 349 -1.98 -34.18 8.19
C SER A 349 -2.14 -32.86 8.93
N GLU A 350 -1.29 -31.88 8.59
CA GLU A 350 -1.32 -30.56 9.21
C GLU A 350 -2.67 -29.84 8.99
N LEU A 351 -3.24 -29.92 7.78
CA LEU A 351 -4.56 -29.34 7.48
C LEU A 351 -5.68 -29.92 8.37
N ALA A 352 -5.60 -31.23 8.67
CA ALA A 352 -6.55 -31.91 9.53
C ALA A 352 -6.30 -31.58 11.01
N GLU A 353 -5.04 -31.56 11.45
CA GLU A 353 -4.62 -31.22 12.81
C GLU A 353 -5.03 -29.79 13.18
N ARG A 354 -4.84 -28.83 12.26
CA ARG A 354 -5.30 -27.43 12.41
C ARG A 354 -6.81 -27.24 12.26
N ARG A 355 -7.57 -28.31 11.94
CA ARG A 355 -9.02 -28.25 11.64
C ARG A 355 -9.37 -27.24 10.55
N ILE A 356 -8.52 -27.12 9.53
CA ILE A 356 -8.74 -26.22 8.39
C ILE A 356 -9.48 -26.95 7.26
N ALA A 357 -9.12 -28.21 7.02
CA ALA A 357 -9.74 -29.04 6.01
C ALA A 357 -9.88 -30.47 6.51
N MET A 358 -10.86 -31.20 5.97
CA MET A 358 -11.08 -32.60 6.31
C MET A 358 -11.13 -33.47 5.06
N PHE A 359 -10.74 -34.73 5.21
CA PHE A 359 -11.01 -35.77 4.22
C PHE A 359 -12.38 -36.38 4.51
N ASP A 360 -13.25 -36.38 3.51
CA ASP A 360 -14.62 -36.86 3.63
C ASP A 360 -14.94 -37.82 2.46
N THR A 361 -15.99 -38.61 2.62
CA THR A 361 -16.47 -39.55 1.60
C THR A 361 -17.97 -39.46 1.47
N GLU A 362 -18.42 -38.92 0.33
CA GLU A 362 -19.82 -38.93 -0.04
C GLU A 362 -20.20 -40.30 -0.61
N ARG A 363 -21.22 -40.91 0.00
CA ARG A 363 -21.85 -42.13 -0.53
C ARG A 363 -22.66 -41.77 -1.77
N ALA A 364 -22.27 -42.30 -2.92
CA ALA A 364 -23.02 -42.18 -4.17
C ALA A 364 -23.48 -43.56 -4.67
N ILE A 365 -24.56 -43.57 -5.46
CA ILE A 365 -25.24 -44.78 -5.95
C ILE A 365 -24.33 -45.66 -6.82
N THR A 366 -23.31 -45.09 -7.47
CA THR A 366 -22.41 -45.81 -8.38
C THR A 366 -21.01 -46.04 -7.79
N LYS A 367 -20.28 -44.98 -7.41
CA LYS A 367 -18.99 -45.07 -6.71
C LYS A 367 -18.85 -43.98 -5.66
N PRO A 368 -18.39 -44.29 -4.43
CA PRO A 368 -18.15 -43.29 -3.41
C PRO A 368 -17.13 -42.25 -3.90
N LYS A 369 -17.42 -40.97 -3.66
CA LYS A 369 -16.50 -39.87 -3.96
C LYS A 369 -15.80 -39.50 -2.66
N SER A 370 -14.48 -39.66 -2.62
CA SER A 370 -13.67 -39.28 -1.48
C SER A 370 -12.73 -38.14 -1.86
N GLY A 371 -12.53 -37.20 -0.94
CA GLY A 371 -11.69 -36.04 -1.18
C GLY A 371 -11.62 -35.10 0.00
N TYR A 372 -10.91 -34.00 -0.20
CA TYR A 372 -10.73 -32.94 0.79
C TYR A 372 -11.71 -31.80 0.55
N ARG A 373 -12.21 -31.21 1.64
CA ARG A 373 -12.95 -29.94 1.63
C ARG A 373 -12.54 -29.07 2.81
N LEU A 374 -12.73 -27.76 2.68
CA LEU A 374 -12.57 -26.82 3.80
C LEU A 374 -13.67 -27.05 4.83
N LEU A 375 -13.32 -26.86 6.11
CA LEU A 375 -14.25 -26.97 7.24
C LEU A 375 -15.05 -25.68 7.46
#